data_AF-A0AAU0VAH3-F1
#
_entry.id   AF-A0AAU0VAH3-F1
#
_cell.length_a   1.000
_cell.length_b   1.000
_cell.length_c   1.000
_cell.angle_alpha   90.00
_cell.angle_beta   90.00
_cell.angle_gamma   90.00
#
_symmetry.space_group_name_H-M   'P 1'
#
loop_
_entity.id
_entity.type
_entity.pdbx_description
1 polymer ?
#
loop_
_entity_poly.entity_id
_entity_poly.type
_entity_poly.pdbx_seq_one_letter_code
_entity_poly.pdbx_strand_id
1 'polypeptide(L)' 'MALLPDSSFPADRPGPAAEQANEAIRALVDASGQDWSEMESATYEVLLIEWAAATRGDHDIVEAA' A
#
# COMPACT_ATOMS: atom_id res chain seq x y z
N MET A 1 -18.10 23.16 21.00
CA MET A 1 -17.61 22.40 19.83
C MET A 1 -16.43 21.57 20.29
N ALA A 2 -16.61 20.26 20.47
CA ALA A 2 -15.51 19.36 20.77
C ALA A 2 -14.78 19.05 19.45
N LEU A 3 -13.47 19.29 19.41
CA LEU A 3 -12.59 18.78 18.37
C LEU A 3 -12.56 17.26 18.52
N LEU A 4 -13.04 16.53 17.51
CA LEU A 4 -12.83 15.08 17.45
C LEU A 4 -11.31 14.83 17.42
N PRO A 5 -10.77 13.91 18.24
CA PRO A 5 -9.36 13.57 18.14
C PRO A 5 -9.09 12.97 16.76
N ASP A 6 -8.09 13.50 16.06
CA ASP A 6 -7.52 12.88 14.87
C ASP A 6 -7.15 11.45 15.23
N SER A 7 -8.02 10.52 14.84
CA SER A 7 -7.89 9.09 15.14
C SER A 7 -6.95 8.45 14.13
N SER A 8 -5.77 9.04 13.91
CA SER A 8 -4.66 8.34 13.28
C SER A 8 -3.90 7.64 14.38
N PHE A 9 -4.33 6.42 14.70
CA PHE A 9 -3.54 5.57 15.58
C PHE A 9 -2.15 5.37 14.94
N PRO A 10 -1.05 5.39 15.71
CA PRO A 10 0.29 5.23 15.15
C PRO A 10 0.49 3.89 14.43
N ALA A 11 -0.37 2.89 14.70
CA ALA A 11 -0.42 1.60 14.00
C ALA A 11 -1.08 1.65 12.60
N ASP A 12 -1.73 2.77 12.25
CA ASP A 12 -2.47 2.94 10.99
C ASP A 12 -1.62 3.62 9.90
N ARG A 13 -0.40 4.09 10.25
CA ARG A 13 0.53 4.60 9.25
C ARG A 13 1.17 3.41 8.53
N PRO A 14 1.03 3.29 7.20
CA PRO A 14 1.69 2.23 6.44
C PRO A 14 3.19 2.26 6.70
N GLY A 15 3.79 1.07 6.86
CA GLY A 15 5.25 0.96 6.99
C GLY A 15 5.95 1.46 5.72
N PRO A 16 7.27 1.72 5.77
CA PRO A 16 8.01 2.29 4.63
C PRO A 16 7.88 1.50 3.32
N ALA A 17 7.77 0.17 3.39
CA ALA A 17 7.55 -0.68 2.23
C ALA A 17 6.16 -0.49 1.60
N ALA A 18 5.14 -0.30 2.43
CA ALA A 18 3.79 0.02 1.96
C ALA A 18 3.72 1.44 1.39
N GLU A 19 4.45 2.40 1.94
CA GLU A 19 4.57 3.74 1.36
C GLU A 19 5.23 3.69 -0.03
N GLN A 20 6.32 2.95 -0.17
CA GLN A 20 7.02 2.77 -1.45
C GLN A 20 6.15 2.09 -2.51
N ALA A 21 5.45 1.01 -2.16
CA ALA A 21 4.54 0.35 -3.08
C ALA A 21 3.41 1.30 -3.52
N ASN A 22 2.85 2.09 -2.59
CA ASN A 22 1.86 3.11 -2.92
C ASN A 22 2.38 4.20 -3.86
N GLU A 23 3.62 4.64 -3.71
CA GLU A 23 4.23 5.62 -4.61
C GLU A 23 4.40 5.06 -6.02
N ALA A 24 4.84 3.80 -6.15
CA ALA A 24 4.94 3.12 -7.45
C ALA A 24 3.56 2.98 -8.12
N ILE A 25 2.52 2.66 -7.35
CA ILE A 25 1.14 2.60 -7.84
C ILE A 25 0.71 3.97 -8.39
N ARG A 26 0.92 5.06 -7.64
CA ARG A 26 0.56 6.41 -8.08
C ARG A 26 1.31 6.80 -9.35
N ALA A 27 2.62 6.53 -9.41
CA ALA A 27 3.43 6.81 -10.59
C ALA A 27 2.94 6.05 -11.83
N LEU A 28 2.54 4.79 -11.68
CA LEU A 28 1.95 4.00 -12.75
C LEU A 28 0.62 4.60 -13.23
N VAL A 29 -0.29 4.90 -12.30
CA VAL A 29 -1.60 5.50 -12.63
C VAL A 29 -1.45 6.83 -13.35
N ASP A 30 -0.54 7.68 -12.89
CA ASP A 30 -0.26 8.99 -13.51
C ASP A 30 0.33 8.84 -14.93
N ALA A 31 1.08 7.78 -15.19
CA ALA A 31 1.67 7.49 -16.50
C ALA A 31 0.68 6.84 -17.49
N SER A 32 -0.22 5.97 -17.02
CA SER A 32 -1.10 5.15 -17.87
C SER A 32 -2.35 5.89 -18.37
N GLY A 33 -2.79 6.96 -17.72
CA GLY A 33 -3.96 7.72 -18.15
C GLY A 33 -5.27 6.92 -18.13
N GLN A 34 -6.11 7.04 -19.16
CA GLN A 34 -7.44 6.41 -19.19
C GLN A 34 -7.48 5.00 -19.82
N ASP A 35 -6.54 4.68 -20.72
CA ASP A 35 -6.51 3.41 -21.44
C ASP A 35 -5.26 2.63 -21.04
N TRP A 36 -5.47 1.52 -20.34
CA TRP A 36 -4.40 0.71 -19.77
C TRP A 36 -4.06 -0.47 -20.67
N SER A 37 -2.76 -0.69 -20.90
CA SER A 37 -2.30 -1.92 -21.53
C SER A 37 -2.43 -3.13 -20.60
N GLU A 38 -2.39 -4.33 -21.17
CA GLU A 38 -2.35 -5.58 -20.40
C GLU A 38 -1.13 -5.63 -19.46
N MET A 39 0.00 -5.11 -19.90
CA MET A 39 1.23 -5.05 -19.09
C MET A 39 1.10 -4.08 -17.91
N GLU A 40 0.52 -2.90 -18.11
CA GLU A 40 0.29 -1.94 -17.02
C GLU A 40 -0.72 -2.48 -16.00
N SER A 41 -1.77 -3.16 -16.48
CA SER A 41 -2.76 -3.81 -15.63
C SER A 41 -2.12 -4.90 -14.76
N ALA A 42 -1.31 -5.78 -15.36
CA ALA A 42 -0.59 -6.81 -14.62
C ALA A 42 0.41 -6.22 -13.60
N THR A 43 1.09 -5.13 -13.96
CA THR A 43 2.02 -4.44 -13.06
C THR A 43 1.28 -3.84 -11.87
N TYR A 44 0.10 -3.23 -12.09
CA TYR A 44 -0.74 -2.69 -11.04
C TYR A 44 -1.26 -3.76 -10.07
N GLU A 45 -1.67 -4.91 -10.59
CA GLU A 45 -2.08 -6.05 -9.75
C GLU A 45 -0.95 -6.53 -8.84
N VAL A 46 0.28 -6.65 -9.35
CA VAL A 46 1.45 -7.01 -8.54
C VAL A 46 1.69 -5.97 -7.45
N LEU A 47 1.72 -4.68 -7.81
CA LEU A 47 1.95 -3.61 -6.84
C LEU A 47 0.86 -3.56 -5.75
N LEU A 48 -0.40 -3.85 -6.09
CA LEU A 48 -1.48 -3.95 -5.10
C LEU A 48 -1.27 -5.12 -4.11
N ILE A 49 -0.77 -6.27 -4.60
CA ILE A 49 -0.46 -7.42 -3.74
C ILE A 49 0.71 -7.08 -2.80
N GLU A 50 1.77 -6.45 -3.32
CA GLU A 50 2.92 -6.02 -2.53
C GLU A 50 2.53 -5.02 -1.46
N TRP A 51 1.70 -4.04 -1.81
CA TRP A 51 1.16 -3.09 -0.86
C TRP A 51 0.28 -3.76 0.20
N ALA A 52 -0.61 -4.67 -0.19
CA ALA A 52 -1.46 -5.42 0.73
C ALA A 52 -0.64 -6.31 1.68
N ALA A 53 0.47 -6.89 1.22
CA ALA A 53 1.40 -7.63 2.06
C ALA A 53 2.12 -6.70 3.05
N ALA A 54 2.66 -5.58 2.57
CA ALA A 54 3.40 -4.62 3.40
C ALA A 54 2.54 -3.91 4.45
N THR A 55 1.24 -3.74 4.19
CA THR A 55 0.28 -3.13 5.13
C THR A 55 -0.18 -4.06 6.24
N ARG A 56 -0.15 -5.38 6.03
CA ARG A 56 -0.50 -6.35 7.07
C ARG A 56 0.58 -6.49 8.15
N GLY A 57 1.76 -5.92 7.91
CA GLY A 57 2.92 -5.97 8.80
C GLY A 57 3.56 -7.36 8.82
N ASP A 58 4.82 -7.41 9.20
CA ASP A 58 5.63 -8.61 9.44
C ASP A 58 5.15 -9.39 10.70
N HIS A 59 3.83 -9.59 10.81
CA HIS A 59 3.18 -10.28 11.93
C HIS A 59 3.30 -11.82 11.85
N ASP A 60 4.04 -12.33 10.86
CA ASP A 60 4.30 -13.75 10.65
C ASP A 60 5.72 -14.18 11.06
N ILE A 61 6.34 -13.51 12.03
CA ILE A 61 7.34 -14.21 12.87
C ILE A 61 6.54 -15.10 13.83
N VAL A 62 6.13 -16.27 13.35
CA VAL A 62 5.80 -17.39 14.24
C VAL A 62 7.09 -17.78 14.93
N GLU A 63 7.31 -17.25 16.13
CA GLU A 63 8.37 -17.68 17.04
C GLU A 63 8.10 -19.16 17.37
N ALA A 64 8.84 -20.06 16.72
CA ALA A 64 8.80 -21.48 17.03
C ALA A 64 9.44 -21.67 18.42
N ALA A 65 8.58 -21.93 19.42
CA ALA A 65 8.94 -22.28 20.79
C ALA A 65 9.59 -23.67 20.90
#